data_AF-A0A1L4FSY9-F1
#
_entry.id   AF-A0A1L4FSY9-F1
#
_cell.length_a   1.000
_cell.length_b   1.000
_cell.length_c   1.000
_cell.angle_alpha   90.00
_cell.angle_beta   90.00
_cell.angle_gamma   90.00
#
_symmetry.space_group_name_H-M   'P 1'
#
loop_
_entity.id
_entity.type
_entity.pdbx_description
1 polymer ?
#
loop_
_entity_poly.entity_id
_entity_poly.type
_entity_poly.pdbx_seq_one_letter_code
_entity_poly.pdbx_strand_id
1 'polypeptide(L)'
;MLSLENKEFIEITKELRKNILDKEMIEFIKNPFKQYFNSNSNIHLYIKEPFGSQNFPDFLIFTKNYIFPLEIKFSNKVNSLTTPKWNSNIPKGNSIYLFANREKTNTPLLFFGNDYISNEIRNKMIKHFANFKEKQKLEKLLRDIQRMNNPYNPFGIYPKIRTDFLSSRQFIFGNDENLNIFDFAKKMKWVDNVFNTLQELVEEYEEE
;
A
#
# COMPACT_ATOMS: atom_id res chain seq x y z
N MET A 1 14.50 -20.60 -23.74
CA MET A 1 13.51 -19.67 -23.16
C MET A 1 12.28 -20.49 -22.84
N LEU A 2 11.89 -20.57 -21.56
CA LEU A 2 10.68 -21.29 -21.15
C LEU A 2 9.45 -20.55 -21.69
N SER A 3 8.48 -21.27 -22.24
CA SER A 3 7.16 -20.72 -22.60
C SER A 3 6.21 -20.91 -21.43
N LEU A 4 5.50 -19.86 -21.05
CA LEU A 4 4.49 -19.90 -19.99
C LEU A 4 3.11 -20.17 -20.61
N GLU A 5 2.46 -21.26 -20.19
CA GLU A 5 1.11 -21.55 -20.66
C GLU A 5 0.10 -20.52 -20.11
N ASN A 6 -0.94 -20.20 -20.90
CA ASN A 6 -1.92 -19.18 -20.50
C ASN A 6 -2.63 -19.53 -19.18
N LYS A 7 -2.92 -20.81 -18.94
CA LYS A 7 -3.55 -21.26 -17.69
C LYS A 7 -2.63 -21.04 -16.48
N GLU A 8 -1.35 -21.35 -16.63
CA GLU A 8 -0.33 -21.15 -15.60
C GLU A 8 -0.14 -19.65 -15.30
N PHE A 9 -0.05 -18.82 -16.34
CA PHE A 9 0.01 -17.35 -16.20
C PHE A 9 -1.16 -16.78 -15.40
N ILE A 10 -2.39 -17.24 -15.69
CA ILE A 10 -3.60 -16.80 -14.99
C ILE A 10 -3.53 -17.14 -13.50
N GLU A 11 -3.14 -18.37 -13.14
CA GLU A 11 -3.04 -18.77 -11.73
C GLU A 11 -1.93 -18.02 -10.99
N ILE A 12 -0.74 -17.90 -11.58
CA ILE A 12 0.37 -17.11 -11.00
C ILE A 12 -0.08 -15.67 -10.75
N THR A 13 -0.74 -15.05 -11.73
CA THR A 13 -1.18 -13.64 -11.61
C THR A 13 -2.27 -13.47 -10.56
N LYS A 14 -3.17 -14.45 -10.42
CA LYS A 14 -4.22 -14.46 -9.39
C LYS A 14 -3.63 -14.55 -7.99
N GLU A 15 -2.64 -15.42 -7.79
CA GLU A 15 -1.92 -15.54 -6.52
C GLU A 15 -1.11 -14.28 -6.22
N LEU A 16 -0.36 -13.76 -7.19
CA LEU A 16 0.38 -12.50 -7.06
C LEU A 16 -0.55 -11.36 -6.65
N ARG A 17 -1.72 -11.24 -7.30
CA ARG A 17 -2.75 -10.26 -6.93
C ARG A 17 -3.21 -10.43 -5.49
N LYS A 18 -3.45 -11.66 -5.03
CA LYS A 18 -3.84 -11.94 -3.64
C LYS A 18 -2.76 -11.44 -2.68
N ASN A 19 -1.49 -11.77 -2.94
CA ASN A 19 -0.36 -11.40 -2.09
C ASN A 19 -0.14 -9.88 -2.06
N ILE A 20 -0.23 -9.19 -3.21
CA ILE A 20 -0.09 -7.73 -3.26
C ILE A 20 -1.25 -7.04 -2.54
N LEU A 21 -2.48 -7.54 -2.67
CA LEU A 21 -3.65 -6.90 -2.08
C LEU A 21 -3.86 -7.25 -0.60
N ASP A 22 -3.29 -8.35 -0.11
CA ASP A 22 -3.40 -8.77 1.28
C ASP A 22 -2.94 -7.66 2.24
N LYS A 23 -3.83 -7.30 3.17
CA LYS A 23 -3.56 -6.26 4.15
C LYS A 23 -2.59 -6.71 5.22
N GLU A 24 -2.34 -7.99 5.42
CA GLU A 24 -1.42 -8.47 6.47
C GLU A 24 -0.03 -8.81 5.92
N MET A 25 0.16 -8.78 4.59
CA MET A 25 1.45 -9.05 3.95
C MET A 25 2.51 -8.01 4.35
N ILE A 26 3.63 -8.49 4.90
CA ILE A 26 4.77 -7.68 5.33
C ILE A 26 6.09 -8.08 4.69
N GLU A 27 6.15 -9.24 4.03
CA GLU A 27 7.36 -9.76 3.39
C GLU A 27 7.53 -9.22 1.97
N PHE A 28 8.77 -9.12 1.49
CA PHE A 28 9.02 -8.78 0.09
C PHE A 28 8.47 -9.86 -0.85
N ILE A 29 7.85 -9.42 -1.94
CA ILE A 29 7.18 -10.32 -2.87
C ILE A 29 8.22 -10.85 -3.84
N LYS A 30 8.51 -12.15 -3.77
CA LYS A 30 9.37 -12.82 -4.76
C LYS A 30 8.71 -12.75 -6.15
N ASN A 31 9.52 -12.57 -7.18
CA ASN A 31 9.05 -12.54 -8.56
C ASN A 31 8.81 -13.98 -9.06
N PRO A 32 7.55 -14.41 -9.24
CA PRO A 32 7.25 -15.75 -9.72
C PRO A 32 7.66 -15.96 -11.18
N PHE A 33 7.99 -14.88 -11.90
CA PHE A 33 8.43 -14.93 -13.29
C PHE A 33 9.95 -15.00 -13.46
N LYS A 34 10.73 -15.09 -12.37
CA LYS A 34 12.21 -15.11 -12.38
C LYS A 34 12.79 -16.08 -13.43
N GLN A 35 12.24 -17.29 -13.49
CA GLN A 35 12.68 -18.37 -14.39
C GLN A 35 12.41 -18.11 -15.88
N TYR A 36 11.54 -17.17 -16.22
CA TYR A 36 11.23 -16.80 -17.60
C TYR A 36 12.07 -15.61 -18.09
N PHE A 37 12.83 -14.96 -17.21
CA PHE A 37 13.83 -13.97 -17.63
C PHE A 37 15.08 -14.67 -18.16
N ASN A 38 15.58 -14.20 -19.30
CA ASN A 38 16.86 -14.67 -19.81
C ASN A 38 17.99 -14.02 -19.00
N SER A 39 19.10 -14.74 -18.77
CA SER A 39 20.26 -14.25 -18.03
C SER A 39 20.89 -12.96 -18.57
N ASN A 40 20.66 -12.65 -19.85
CA ASN A 40 21.15 -11.44 -20.52
C ASN A 40 20.14 -10.29 -20.57
N SER A 41 18.95 -10.44 -19.99
CA SER A 41 17.89 -9.44 -20.09
C SER A 41 17.84 -8.57 -18.83
N ASN A 42 18.40 -7.37 -18.90
CA ASN A 42 18.14 -6.30 -17.93
C ASN A 42 16.72 -5.76 -18.15
N ILE A 43 15.72 -6.49 -17.69
CA ILE A 43 14.33 -6.03 -17.83
C ILE A 43 13.84 -5.52 -16.48
N HIS A 44 14.04 -4.22 -16.26
CA HIS A 44 13.27 -3.47 -15.28
C HIS A 44 11.91 -3.18 -15.91
N LEU A 45 10.89 -3.95 -15.55
CA LEU A 45 9.51 -3.73 -16.01
C LEU A 45 8.72 -3.04 -14.92
N TYR A 46 7.73 -2.24 -15.32
CA TYR A 46 6.71 -1.80 -14.40
C TYR A 46 5.33 -1.86 -15.05
N ILE A 47 4.31 -2.11 -14.22
CA ILE A 47 2.91 -2.01 -14.61
C ILE A 47 2.31 -0.83 -13.86
N LYS A 48 1.75 0.14 -14.60
CA LYS A 48 0.99 1.25 -14.04
C LYS A 48 -0.45 0.81 -13.77
N GLU A 49 -0.96 1.16 -12.60
CA GLU A 49 -2.34 0.91 -12.13
C GLU A 49 -2.77 -0.57 -12.36
N PRO A 50 -1.99 -1.57 -11.90
CA PRO A 50 -2.20 -3.00 -12.18
C PRO A 50 -3.60 -3.52 -11.82
N PHE A 51 -4.29 -2.87 -10.87
CA PHE A 51 -5.62 -3.24 -10.42
C PHE A 51 -6.66 -2.13 -10.63
N GLY A 52 -6.34 -1.12 -11.44
CA GLY A 52 -7.15 0.07 -11.71
C GLY A 52 -6.83 1.25 -10.80
N SER A 53 -7.14 2.47 -11.29
CA SER A 53 -6.72 3.77 -10.72
C SER A 53 -7.17 4.09 -9.29
N GLN A 54 -8.09 3.31 -8.73
CA GLN A 54 -8.58 3.47 -7.35
C GLN A 54 -8.02 2.42 -6.38
N ASN A 55 -7.18 1.51 -6.87
CA ASN A 55 -6.66 0.38 -6.11
C ASN A 55 -5.15 0.48 -5.96
N PHE A 56 -4.67 0.20 -4.75
CA PHE A 56 -3.25 0.03 -4.48
C PHE A 56 -2.69 -1.19 -5.25
N PRO A 57 -1.44 -1.14 -5.77
CA PRO A 57 -0.56 0.03 -5.85
C PRO A 57 -0.76 0.82 -7.15
N ASP A 58 -0.26 2.07 -7.20
CA ASP A 58 -0.16 2.86 -8.43
C ASP A 58 0.82 2.24 -9.46
N PHE A 59 1.89 1.62 -9.00
CA PHE A 59 2.87 0.93 -9.83
C PHE A 59 3.26 -0.42 -9.23
N LEU A 60 3.50 -1.40 -10.09
CA LEU A 60 4.11 -2.68 -9.72
C LEU A 60 5.44 -2.80 -10.46
N ILE A 61 6.56 -2.71 -9.74
CA ILE A 61 7.90 -2.74 -10.30
C ILE A 61 8.42 -4.16 -10.22
N PHE A 62 8.80 -4.73 -11.36
CA PHE A 62 9.38 -6.05 -11.47
C PHE A 62 10.89 -5.92 -11.60
N THR A 63 11.60 -6.55 -10.68
CA THR A 63 13.02 -6.87 -10.83
C THR A 63 13.15 -8.36 -11.14
N LYS A 64 14.38 -8.86 -11.33
CA LYS A 64 14.60 -10.30 -11.58
C LYS A 64 14.03 -11.17 -10.46
N ASN A 65 14.21 -10.77 -9.20
CA ASN A 65 13.94 -11.61 -8.02
C ASN A 65 12.74 -11.14 -7.20
N TYR A 66 12.40 -9.86 -7.26
CA TYR A 66 11.38 -9.27 -6.42
C TYR A 66 10.41 -8.42 -7.23
N ILE A 67 9.25 -8.21 -6.64
CA ILE A 67 8.23 -7.30 -7.13
C ILE A 67 7.95 -6.29 -6.03
N PHE A 68 8.08 -5.01 -6.36
CA PHE A 68 7.86 -3.92 -5.41
C PHE A 68 6.59 -3.14 -5.80
N PRO A 69 5.56 -3.17 -4.94
CA PRO A 69 4.47 -2.22 -5.01
C PRO A 69 5.01 -0.81 -4.72
N LEU A 70 4.74 0.14 -5.61
CA LEU A 70 5.02 1.56 -5.42
C LEU A 70 3.70 2.33 -5.42
N GLU A 71 3.43 3.04 -4.32
CA GLU A 71 2.26 3.91 -4.19
C GLU A 71 2.71 5.38 -4.16
N ILE A 72 2.05 6.22 -4.94
CA ILE A 72 2.31 7.64 -5.01
C ILE A 72 1.24 8.38 -4.24
N LYS A 73 1.68 9.25 -3.33
CA LYS A 73 0.81 10.20 -2.63
C LYS A 73 1.25 11.61 -2.96
N PHE A 74 0.30 12.41 -3.37
CA PHE A 74 0.52 13.83 -3.64
C PHE A 74 -0.41 14.69 -2.80
N SER A 75 0.11 15.82 -2.31
CA SER A 75 -0.69 16.81 -1.61
C SER A 75 -0.43 18.21 -2.12
N ASN A 76 -1.53 18.94 -2.33
CA ASN A 76 -1.55 20.37 -2.66
C ASN A 76 -1.65 21.27 -1.43
N LYS A 77 -1.63 20.70 -0.21
CA LYS A 77 -1.77 21.51 1.01
C LYS A 77 -0.48 22.31 1.26
N VAL A 78 -0.65 23.60 1.53
CA VAL A 78 0.42 24.59 1.72
C VAL A 78 0.95 24.61 3.17
N ASN A 79 0.57 23.65 4.02
CA ASN A 79 0.96 23.64 5.42
C ASN A 79 2.16 22.72 5.70
N SER A 80 3.03 23.14 6.62
CA SER A 80 4.23 22.41 7.04
C SER A 80 3.94 21.02 7.66
N LEU A 81 2.70 20.77 8.08
CA LEU A 81 2.24 19.51 8.69
C LEU A 81 1.57 18.55 7.70
N THR A 82 1.83 18.69 6.40
CA THR A 82 1.14 17.87 5.39
C THR A 82 1.62 16.42 5.44
N THR A 83 0.77 15.51 5.91
CA THR A 83 0.94 14.06 5.82
C THR A 83 0.19 13.47 4.62
N PRO A 84 0.65 12.34 4.06
CA PRO A 84 -0.11 11.59 3.08
C PRO A 84 -1.44 11.11 3.68
N LYS A 85 -2.49 11.09 2.84
CA LYS A 85 -3.78 10.51 3.22
C LYS A 85 -3.81 9.01 2.94
N TRP A 86 -4.32 8.27 3.91
CA TRP A 86 -4.44 6.81 3.85
C TRP A 86 -5.91 6.43 3.91
N ASN A 87 -6.47 6.11 2.75
CA ASN A 87 -7.86 5.66 2.61
C ASN A 87 -7.85 4.16 2.35
N SER A 88 -8.74 3.43 3.01
CA SER A 88 -8.94 1.97 2.90
C SER A 88 -7.77 1.07 3.31
N ASN A 89 -6.53 1.56 3.21
CA ASN A 89 -5.29 0.87 3.55
C ASN A 89 -4.30 1.82 4.26
N ILE A 90 -3.71 1.32 5.34
CA ILE A 90 -2.49 1.87 5.97
C ILE A 90 -1.29 1.44 5.12
N PRO A 91 -0.18 2.20 5.09
CA PRO A 91 1.06 1.79 4.44
C PRO A 91 1.44 0.34 4.76
N LYS A 92 1.84 -0.44 3.75
CA LYS A 92 2.29 -1.82 3.89
C LYS A 92 3.81 -1.85 4.07
N GLY A 93 4.29 -2.69 4.99
CA GLY A 93 5.70 -2.70 5.37
C GLY A 93 6.65 -2.94 4.19
N ASN A 94 6.29 -3.85 3.29
CA ASN A 94 7.06 -4.26 2.12
C ASN A 94 6.93 -3.35 0.88
N SER A 95 6.15 -2.27 0.98
CA SER A 95 5.80 -1.45 -0.17
C SER A 95 6.51 -0.11 -0.11
N ILE A 96 6.92 0.38 -1.27
CA ILE A 96 7.60 1.67 -1.41
C ILE A 96 6.53 2.75 -1.57
N TYR A 97 6.74 3.86 -0.88
CA TYR A 97 5.87 5.02 -0.95
C TYR A 97 6.66 6.22 -1.43
N LEU A 98 6.14 6.90 -2.46
CA LEU A 98 6.63 8.19 -2.90
C LEU A 98 5.62 9.26 -2.48
N PHE A 99 6.03 10.12 -1.56
CA PHE A 99 5.21 11.25 -1.11
C PHE A 99 5.79 12.57 -1.61
N ALA A 100 5.01 13.30 -2.38
CA ALA A 100 5.36 14.63 -2.86
C ALA A 100 4.33 15.67 -2.38
N ASN A 101 4.83 16.87 -2.07
CA ASN A 101 4.01 18.03 -1.72
C ASN A 101 4.34 19.19 -2.65
N ARG A 102 3.32 19.94 -3.09
CA ARG A 102 3.45 21.06 -4.03
C ARG A 102 4.48 22.13 -3.59
N GLU A 103 4.56 22.45 -2.31
CA GLU A 103 5.49 23.46 -1.77
C GLU A 103 6.89 22.88 -1.46
N LYS A 104 7.01 21.54 -1.46
CA LYS A 104 8.27 20.80 -1.24
C LYS A 104 8.64 19.98 -2.48
N THR A 105 8.32 20.51 -3.65
CA THR A 105 8.45 19.83 -4.96
C THR A 105 9.85 19.36 -5.31
N ASN A 106 10.88 20.00 -4.74
CA ASN A 106 12.28 19.66 -5.03
C ASN A 106 12.81 18.47 -4.20
N THR A 107 12.03 17.92 -3.26
CA THR A 107 12.43 16.79 -2.42
C THR A 107 11.25 15.85 -2.16
N PRO A 108 10.85 15.02 -3.14
CA PRO A 108 9.91 13.94 -2.86
C PRO A 108 10.52 13.02 -1.79
N LEU A 109 9.66 12.54 -0.89
CA LEU A 109 10.04 11.62 0.15
C LEU A 109 9.81 10.19 -0.34
N LEU A 110 10.85 9.35 -0.25
CA LEU A 110 10.78 7.92 -0.50
C LEU A 110 10.96 7.18 0.82
N PHE A 111 10.13 6.16 1.07
CA PHE A 111 10.14 5.38 2.31
C PHE A 111 9.42 4.05 2.14
N PHE A 112 9.72 3.06 2.98
CA PHE A 112 8.89 1.87 3.13
C PHE A 112 7.73 2.14 4.08
N GLY A 113 6.61 1.40 3.94
CA GLY A 113 5.49 1.58 4.87
C GLY A 113 5.87 1.35 6.34
N ASN A 114 6.86 0.49 6.61
CA ASN A 114 7.34 0.22 7.97
C ASN A 114 8.14 1.38 8.57
N ASP A 115 8.76 2.24 7.75
CA ASP A 115 9.38 3.49 8.23
C ASP A 115 8.32 4.47 8.75
N TYR A 116 7.14 4.49 8.11
CA TYR A 116 6.04 5.40 8.46
C TYR A 116 5.22 4.92 9.64
N ILE A 117 4.98 3.61 9.74
CA ILE A 117 4.22 2.98 10.82
C ILE A 117 4.69 1.54 10.99
N SER A 118 5.02 1.16 12.23
CA SER A 118 5.49 -0.20 12.49
C SER A 118 4.42 -1.24 12.16
N ASN A 119 4.87 -2.41 11.70
CA ASN A 119 3.99 -3.55 11.41
C ASN A 119 3.12 -3.94 12.61
N GLU A 120 3.60 -3.78 13.85
CA GLU A 120 2.81 -4.06 15.06
C GLU A 120 1.62 -3.13 15.22
N ILE A 121 1.83 -1.80 15.14
CA ILE A 121 0.74 -0.81 15.25
C ILE A 121 -0.23 -1.01 14.10
N ARG A 122 0.28 -1.17 12.89
CA ARG A 122 -0.50 -1.45 11.68
C ARG A 122 -1.41 -2.67 11.86
N ASN A 123 -0.88 -3.79 12.34
CA ASN A 123 -1.67 -5.00 12.59
C ASN A 123 -2.76 -4.77 13.63
N LYS A 124 -2.48 -4.02 14.71
CA LYS A 124 -3.51 -3.63 15.69
C LYS A 124 -4.62 -2.79 15.06
N MET A 125 -4.28 -1.81 14.22
CA MET A 125 -5.27 -0.97 13.53
C MET A 125 -6.13 -1.76 12.53
N ILE A 126 -5.52 -2.66 11.75
CA ILE A 126 -6.25 -3.53 10.81
C ILE A 126 -7.25 -4.40 11.57
N LYS A 127 -6.83 -5.05 12.66
CA LYS A 127 -7.71 -5.89 13.51
C LYS A 127 -8.85 -5.08 14.12
N HIS A 128 -8.60 -3.84 14.55
CA HIS A 128 -9.64 -2.96 15.06
C HIS A 128 -10.77 -2.74 14.05
N PHE A 129 -10.43 -2.46 12.78
CA PHE A 129 -11.42 -2.29 11.72
C PHE A 129 -12.07 -3.61 11.27
N ALA A 130 -11.33 -4.71 11.26
CA ALA A 130 -11.89 -6.04 10.95
C ALA A 130 -13.00 -6.46 11.93
N ASN A 131 -12.90 -6.01 13.19
CA ASN A 131 -13.92 -6.26 14.21
C ASN A 131 -15.19 -5.42 14.04
N PHE A 132 -15.20 -4.46 13.11
CA PHE A 132 -16.39 -3.68 12.82
C PHE A 132 -17.39 -4.57 12.07
N LYS A 133 -18.48 -4.94 12.74
CA LYS A 133 -19.56 -5.81 12.22
C LYS A 133 -20.42 -5.08 11.17
N GLU A 134 -19.82 -4.48 10.15
CA GLU A 134 -20.48 -3.68 9.12
C GLU A 134 -21.59 -4.48 8.43
N LYS A 135 -21.28 -5.71 8.00
CA LYS A 135 -22.25 -6.62 7.37
C LYS A 135 -23.51 -6.80 8.24
N GLN A 136 -23.34 -7.06 9.53
CA GLN A 136 -24.48 -7.26 10.45
C GLN A 136 -25.29 -5.98 10.65
N LYS A 137 -24.63 -4.81 10.72
CA LYS A 137 -25.29 -3.51 10.80
C LYS A 137 -26.07 -3.18 9.53
N LEU A 138 -25.51 -3.47 8.36
CA LEU A 138 -26.16 -3.28 7.06
C LEU A 138 -27.34 -4.23 6.85
N GLU A 139 -27.20 -5.50 7.24
CA GLU A 139 -28.31 -6.47 7.22
C GLU A 139 -29.45 -6.04 8.14
N LYS A 140 -29.13 -5.47 9.31
CA LYS A 140 -30.14 -4.91 10.21
C LYS A 140 -30.85 -3.72 9.55
N LEU A 141 -30.10 -2.76 9.01
CA LEU A 141 -30.66 -1.59 8.32
C LEU A 141 -31.58 -1.99 7.16
N LEU A 142 -31.17 -2.97 6.35
CA LEU A 142 -31.98 -3.48 5.24
C LEU A 142 -33.32 -4.03 5.75
N ARG A 143 -33.29 -4.84 6.82
CA ARG A 143 -34.52 -5.38 7.44
C ARG A 143 -35.42 -4.27 7.98
N ASP A 144 -34.84 -3.23 8.58
CA ASP A 144 -35.60 -2.10 9.13
C ASP A 144 -36.28 -1.30 7.99
N ILE A 145 -35.57 -1.03 6.88
CA ILE A 145 -36.13 -0.36 5.70
C ILE A 145 -37.25 -1.18 5.07
N GLN A 146 -37.08 -2.50 4.92
CA GLN A 146 -38.09 -3.39 4.35
C GLN A 146 -39.40 -3.43 5.15
N ARG A 147 -39.38 -3.02 6.43
CA ARG A 147 -40.56 -2.96 7.29
C ARG A 147 -41.26 -1.59 7.27
N MET A 148 -40.72 -0.60 6.55
CA MET A 148 -41.32 0.73 6.46
C MET A 148 -42.57 0.71 5.55
N ASN A 149 -43.54 1.58 5.84
CA ASN A 149 -44.75 1.72 5.02
C ASN A 149 -44.48 2.22 3.58
N ASN A 150 -43.36 2.92 3.36
CA ASN A 150 -42.94 3.40 2.04
C ASN A 150 -41.40 3.33 1.88
N PRO A 151 -40.83 2.20 1.45
CA PRO A 151 -39.39 2.01 1.30
C PRO A 151 -38.88 2.44 -0.10
N TYR A 152 -39.34 3.58 -0.62
CA TYR A 152 -38.95 4.06 -1.95
C TYR A 152 -37.44 4.39 -2.02
N ASN A 153 -36.66 3.51 -2.67
CA ASN A 153 -35.22 3.67 -2.93
C ASN A 153 -34.89 3.11 -4.33
N PRO A 154 -35.36 3.75 -5.41
CA PRO A 154 -35.30 3.20 -6.76
C PRO A 154 -33.88 3.00 -7.31
N PHE A 155 -32.88 3.63 -6.70
CA PHE A 155 -31.46 3.53 -7.09
C PHE A 155 -30.62 2.69 -6.14
N GLY A 156 -31.22 2.08 -5.12
CA GLY A 156 -30.52 1.18 -4.20
C GLY A 156 -29.40 1.84 -3.39
N ILE A 157 -29.55 3.13 -3.05
CA ILE A 157 -28.54 3.84 -2.24
C ILE A 157 -28.46 3.18 -0.86
N TYR A 158 -27.24 2.87 -0.42
CA TYR A 158 -26.99 2.30 0.90
C TYR A 158 -25.78 3.00 1.55
N PRO A 159 -25.72 3.07 2.89
CA PRO A 159 -24.56 3.65 3.58
C PRO A 159 -23.38 2.69 3.48
N LYS A 160 -22.20 3.23 3.16
CA LYS A 160 -20.93 2.49 3.19
C LYS A 160 -19.96 3.21 4.11
N ILE A 161 -19.39 2.50 5.08
CA ILE A 161 -18.38 3.07 5.95
C ILE A 161 -17.04 3.00 5.21
N ARG A 162 -16.42 4.16 4.99
CA ARG A 162 -15.04 4.21 4.50
C ARG A 162 -14.09 4.18 5.69
N THR A 163 -13.09 3.32 5.62
CA THR A 163 -11.98 3.31 6.57
C THR A 163 -10.98 4.39 6.16
N ASP A 164 -10.97 5.52 6.88
CA ASP A 164 -10.00 6.59 6.68
C ASP A 164 -9.08 6.67 7.90
N PHE A 165 -7.77 6.68 7.66
CA PHE A 165 -6.76 6.81 8.71
C PHE A 165 -6.24 8.25 8.75
N LEU A 166 -6.72 9.01 9.74
CA LEU A 166 -6.39 10.42 9.93
C LEU A 166 -5.25 10.59 10.93
N SER A 167 -4.39 11.59 10.69
CA SER A 167 -3.34 11.96 11.64
C SER A 167 -3.93 12.64 12.89
N SER A 168 -3.54 12.18 14.07
CA SER A 168 -3.91 12.77 15.37
C SER A 168 -2.69 12.84 16.28
N ARG A 169 -2.50 13.96 17.00
CA ARG A 169 -1.38 14.13 17.95
C ARG A 169 -1.40 13.11 19.09
N GLN A 170 -2.57 12.61 19.47
CA GLN A 170 -2.73 11.59 20.52
C GLN A 170 -2.15 10.21 20.11
N PHE A 171 -1.90 10.01 18.81
CA PHE A 171 -1.35 8.78 18.24
C PHE A 171 0.07 8.97 17.70
N ILE A 172 0.78 10.02 18.14
CA ILE A 172 2.20 10.23 17.81
C ILE A 172 3.05 9.56 18.88
N PHE A 173 3.84 8.57 18.47
CA PHE A 173 4.81 7.87 19.31
C PHE A 173 6.17 7.90 18.60
N GLY A 174 7.26 8.22 19.31
CA GLY A 174 8.62 8.24 18.74
C GLY A 174 8.99 9.49 17.94
N ASN A 175 8.14 10.52 17.91
CA ASN A 175 8.43 11.85 17.34
C ASN A 175 8.25 12.94 18.42
N ASP A 176 9.02 12.83 19.50
CA ASP A 176 8.90 13.70 20.68
C ASP A 176 9.23 15.18 20.36
N GLU A 177 10.07 15.40 19.35
CA GLU A 177 10.44 16.72 18.83
C GLU A 177 9.32 17.37 17.99
N ASN A 178 8.21 16.67 17.74
CA ASN A 178 7.09 17.15 16.92
C ASN A 178 7.52 17.61 15.51
N LEU A 179 8.50 16.92 14.93
CA LEU A 179 8.98 17.20 13.58
C LEU A 179 7.87 16.95 12.56
N ASN A 180 7.85 17.73 11.47
CA ASN A 180 7.02 17.37 10.32
C ASN A 180 7.61 16.14 9.60
N ILE A 181 6.83 15.54 8.70
CA ILE A 181 7.22 14.30 8.02
C ILE A 181 8.55 14.41 7.25
N PHE A 182 8.85 15.55 6.63
CA PHE A 182 10.07 15.72 5.86
C PHE A 182 11.30 15.81 6.76
N ASP A 183 11.21 16.61 7.83
CA ASP A 183 12.30 16.74 8.80
C ASP A 183 12.52 15.44 9.58
N PHE A 184 11.44 14.77 9.97
CA PHE A 184 11.50 13.46 10.62
C PHE A 184 12.14 12.42 9.71
N ALA A 185 11.68 12.32 8.46
CA ALA A 185 12.22 11.36 7.51
C ALA A 185 13.70 11.60 7.19
N LYS A 186 14.13 12.88 7.12
CA LYS A 186 15.53 13.24 6.97
C LYS A 186 16.36 12.79 8.18
N LYS A 187 15.88 13.07 9.40
CA LYS A 187 16.54 12.63 10.64
C LYS A 187 16.67 11.11 10.71
N MET A 188 15.62 10.41 10.30
CA MET A 188 15.54 8.94 10.32
C MET A 188 16.11 8.27 9.07
N LYS A 189 16.61 9.05 8.10
CA LYS A 189 17.23 8.58 6.85
C LYS A 189 16.35 7.63 6.02
N TRP A 190 15.04 7.89 5.94
CA TRP A 190 14.11 6.99 5.25
C TRP A 190 14.46 6.71 3.78
N VAL A 191 14.98 7.70 3.07
CA VAL A 191 15.41 7.52 1.67
C VAL A 191 16.59 6.56 1.58
N ASP A 192 17.59 6.74 2.45
CA ASP A 192 18.76 5.87 2.50
C ASP A 192 18.36 4.44 2.89
N ASN A 193 17.43 4.27 3.84
CA ASN A 193 16.90 2.96 4.22
C ASN A 193 16.31 2.22 3.00
N VAL A 194 15.54 2.91 2.15
CA VAL A 194 14.98 2.28 0.94
C VAL A 194 16.08 1.80 0.01
N PHE A 195 17.06 2.64 -0.29
CA PHE A 195 18.14 2.26 -1.22
C PHE A 195 19.06 1.18 -0.65
N ASN A 196 19.40 1.26 0.64
CA ASN A 196 20.23 0.24 1.30
C ASN A 196 19.54 -1.12 1.29
N THR A 197 18.25 -1.20 1.66
CA THR A 197 17.52 -2.47 1.60
C THR A 197 17.40 -3.00 0.17
N LEU A 198 17.18 -2.13 -0.82
CA LEU A 198 17.16 -2.57 -2.22
C LEU A 198 18.51 -3.11 -2.68
N GLN A 199 19.62 -2.54 -2.18
CA GLN A 199 20.98 -3.03 -2.45
C GLN A 199 21.25 -4.37 -1.76
N GLU A 200 20.90 -4.51 -0.49
CA GLU A 200 21.01 -5.78 0.26
C GLU A 200 20.27 -6.92 -0.45
N LEU A 201 19.05 -6.67 -0.96
CA LEU A 201 18.28 -7.66 -1.72
C LEU A 201 18.90 -8.03 -3.08
N VAL A 202 19.80 -7.21 -3.61
CA VAL A 202 20.58 -7.52 -4.80
C VAL A 202 21.80 -8.36 -4.42
N GLU A 203 22.49 -8.00 -3.33
CA GLU A 203 23.69 -8.69 -2.83
C GLU A 203 23.39 -10.09 -2.29
N GLU A 204 22.31 -10.29 -1.52
CA GLU A 204 21.85 -11.62 -1.06
C GLU A 204 21.68 -12.62 -2.21
N TYR A 205 21.42 -12.12 -3.43
CA TYR A 205 21.28 -12.94 -4.60
C TYR A 205 22.60 -13.26 -5.32
N GLU A 206 23.63 -12.43 -5.22
CA GLU A 206 24.94 -12.75 -5.81
C GLU A 206 25.65 -13.88 -5.06
N GLU A 207 25.21 -14.18 -3.83
CA GLU A 207 25.72 -15.26 -2.98
C GLU A 207 24.96 -16.60 -3.12
N GLU A 208 23.79 -16.63 -3.81
CA GLU A 208 22.98 -17.84 -4.09
C GLU A 208 23.27 -18.47 -5.48
#